data_AF-A0A352A852-F1
#
_entry.id   AF-A0A352A852-F1
#
_cell.length_a   1.000
_cell.length_b   1.000
_cell.length_c   1.000
_cell.angle_alpha   90.00
_cell.angle_beta   90.00
_cell.angle_gamma   90.00
#
_symmetry.space_group_name_H-M   'P 1'
#
loop_
_entity.id
_entity.type
_entity.pdbx_description
1 polymer ?
#
loop_
_entity_poly.entity_id
_entity_poly.type
_entity_poly.pdbx_seq_one_letter_code
_entity_poly.pdbx_strand_id
1 'polypeptide(L)'
;MKNFYILTEALEYIENNLCDSISQEDIANACYCSLSSLQKLFRYVFHISIKEYVSKRRLTYAAKELINTDNSIIDIALRYQYNSHEVFTRAFTKVWGITPQMFKSKRRFTGLFPKIEFKYNGGKINMAKRKFDISELYDELRNRNNTYVLCFDIANLLPINEISREAGDKAIVECLRRIDENSSDDMLLFRIGGDEFVLVTDLEDIDKVKKVAKKIIDLNGHPITYNGTEIPVSLHAGGLKLDYQNLRYSELFPKLSDTIDKTKGQKEIFIV
;
A
#
# COMPACT_ATOMS: atom_id res chain seq x y z
N MET A 1 -2.99 27.63 -0.88
CA MET A 1 -3.14 27.30 -2.31
C MET A 1 -1.80 27.05 -3.00
N LYS A 2 -0.84 27.99 -3.04
CA LYS A 2 0.47 27.79 -3.70
C LYS A 2 1.19 26.49 -3.30
N ASN A 3 1.34 26.23 -2.00
CA ASN A 3 1.97 25.01 -1.49
C ASN A 3 1.25 23.73 -1.91
N PHE A 4 -0.07 23.80 -2.11
CA PHE A 4 -0.85 22.64 -2.56
C PHE A 4 -0.49 22.27 -3.99
N TYR A 5 -0.51 23.24 -4.90
CA TYR A 5 -0.12 23.03 -6.30
C TYR A 5 1.32 22.53 -6.41
N ILE A 6 2.27 23.11 -5.67
CA ILE A 6 3.66 22.65 -5.66
C ILE A 6 3.76 21.15 -5.32
N LEU A 7 3.00 20.67 -4.34
CA LEU A 7 3.05 19.26 -3.95
C LEU A 7 2.38 18.34 -4.97
N THR A 8 1.25 18.75 -5.54
CA THR A 8 0.57 17.97 -6.58
C THR A 8 1.42 17.86 -7.83
N GLU A 9 1.97 18.97 -8.32
CA GLU A 9 2.89 19.00 -9.48
C GLU A 9 4.14 18.15 -9.21
N ALA A 10 4.71 18.21 -8.01
CA ALA A 10 5.87 17.38 -7.65
C ALA A 10 5.54 15.89 -7.70
N LEU A 11 4.38 15.49 -7.16
CA LEU A 11 3.93 14.10 -7.20
C LEU A 11 3.69 13.64 -8.64
N GLU A 12 3.01 14.43 -9.46
CA GLU A 12 2.75 14.10 -10.86
C GLU A 12 4.03 13.99 -11.68
N TYR A 13 4.94 14.96 -11.53
CA TYR A 13 6.24 14.91 -12.18
C TYR A 13 7.02 13.65 -11.80
N ILE A 14 7.05 13.28 -10.51
CA ILE A 14 7.72 12.05 -10.06
C ILE A 14 7.08 10.81 -10.70
N GLU A 15 5.75 10.68 -10.64
CA GLU A 15 5.05 9.49 -11.17
C GLU A 15 5.24 9.32 -12.67
N ASN A 16 5.29 10.42 -13.43
CA ASN A 16 5.47 10.39 -14.88
C ASN A 16 6.91 10.09 -15.31
N ASN A 17 7.89 10.21 -14.40
CA ASN A 17 9.32 10.08 -14.71
C ASN A 17 10.01 9.01 -13.84
N LEU A 18 9.27 8.00 -13.35
CA LEU A 18 9.84 6.94 -12.50
C LEU A 18 10.91 6.09 -13.22
N CYS A 19 10.79 5.95 -14.54
CA CYS A 19 11.73 5.20 -15.38
C CYS A 19 12.89 6.07 -15.90
N ASP A 20 12.92 7.36 -15.57
CA ASP A 20 13.91 8.32 -16.07
C ASP A 20 14.88 8.75 -14.97
N SER A 21 16.08 9.20 -15.37
CA SER A 21 17.08 9.73 -14.45
C SER A 21 16.71 11.15 -14.00
N ILE A 22 15.84 11.25 -13.00
CA ILE A 22 15.44 12.53 -12.38
C ILE A 22 16.23 12.85 -11.10
N SER A 23 16.67 14.09 -10.97
CA SER A 23 17.23 14.67 -9.74
C SER A 23 16.14 15.37 -8.91
N GLN A 24 16.44 15.74 -7.65
CA GLN A 24 15.47 16.51 -6.86
C GLN A 24 15.37 17.96 -7.35
N GLU A 25 16.44 18.48 -7.93
CA GLU A 25 16.50 19.77 -8.60
C GLU A 25 15.55 19.81 -9.80
N ASP A 26 15.48 18.75 -10.60
CA ASP A 26 14.54 18.67 -11.73
C ASP A 26 13.08 18.78 -11.26
N ILE A 27 12.74 18.07 -10.18
CA ILE A 27 11.40 18.12 -9.57
C ILE A 27 11.11 19.54 -9.06
N ALA A 28 12.07 20.16 -8.38
CA ALA A 28 11.91 21.53 -7.85
C ALA A 28 11.72 22.57 -8.97
N ASN A 29 12.47 22.41 -10.06
CA ASN A 29 12.37 23.25 -11.26
C ASN A 29 11.01 23.09 -11.95
N ALA A 30 10.51 21.86 -12.09
CA ALA A 30 9.18 21.59 -12.64
C ALA A 30 8.06 22.26 -11.81
N CYS A 31 8.25 22.38 -10.50
CA CYS A 31 7.31 23.06 -9.60
C CYS A 31 7.55 24.57 -9.44
N TYR A 32 8.50 25.16 -10.16
CA TYR A 32 8.89 26.57 -10.07
C TYR A 32 9.20 27.02 -8.62
N CYS A 33 9.92 26.19 -7.87
CA CYS A 33 10.26 26.47 -6.48
C CYS A 33 11.71 26.06 -6.16
N SER A 34 12.26 26.57 -5.05
CA SER A 34 13.59 26.15 -4.62
C SER A 34 13.55 24.74 -4.02
N LEU A 35 14.61 23.96 -4.25
CA LEU A 35 14.74 22.61 -3.73
C LEU A 35 14.55 22.53 -2.22
N SER A 36 15.14 23.45 -1.46
CA SER A 36 14.99 23.49 0.00
C SER A 36 13.53 23.71 0.43
N SER A 37 12.79 24.54 -0.30
CA SER A 37 11.37 24.77 -0.02
C SER A 37 10.55 23.52 -0.30
N LEU A 38 10.79 22.86 -1.45
CA LEU A 38 10.12 21.62 -1.80
C LEU A 38 10.41 20.52 -0.78
N GLN A 39 11.67 20.30 -0.41
CA GLN A 39 12.06 19.28 0.57
C GLN A 39 11.40 19.50 1.94
N LYS A 40 11.38 20.74 2.44
CA LYS A 40 10.73 21.08 3.70
C LYS A 40 9.23 20.83 3.63
N LEU A 41 8.58 21.31 2.56
CA LEU A 41 7.15 21.18 2.37
C LEU A 41 6.74 19.71 2.20
N PHE A 42 7.45 18.95 1.38
CA PHE A 42 7.19 17.53 1.13
C PHE A 42 7.35 16.70 2.40
N ARG A 43 8.42 16.95 3.17
CA ARG A 43 8.62 16.26 4.46
C ARG A 43 7.56 16.64 5.49
N TYR A 44 7.18 17.92 5.55
CA TYR A 44 6.15 18.39 6.47
C TYR A 44 4.78 17.76 6.20
N VAL A 45 4.39 17.66 4.92
CA VAL A 45 3.08 17.13 4.53
C VAL A 45 3.06 15.60 4.44
N PHE A 46 4.10 14.98 3.90
CA PHE A 46 4.13 13.55 3.63
C PHE A 46 4.94 12.73 4.62
N HIS A 47 5.65 13.37 5.56
CA HIS A 47 6.47 12.70 6.57
C HIS A 47 7.52 11.74 6.00
N ILE A 48 7.89 11.92 4.72
CA ILE A 48 8.93 11.17 4.00
C ILE A 48 9.74 12.16 3.16
N SER A 49 10.96 11.77 2.78
CA SER A 49 11.72 12.56 1.82
C SER A 49 11.27 12.31 0.38
N ILE A 50 11.57 13.24 -0.53
CA ILE A 50 11.33 13.07 -1.97
C ILE A 50 12.07 11.83 -2.49
N LYS A 51 13.33 11.66 -2.11
CA LYS A 51 14.16 10.49 -2.48
C LYS A 51 13.52 9.17 -2.05
N GLU A 52 13.00 9.14 -0.83
CA GLU A 52 12.33 7.96 -0.28
C GLU A 52 11.04 7.67 -1.04
N TYR A 53 10.23 8.69 -1.36
CA TYR A 53 9.04 8.53 -2.19
C TYR A 53 9.38 7.94 -3.55
N VAL A 54 10.32 8.55 -4.29
CA VAL A 54 10.78 8.07 -5.62
C VAL A 54 11.22 6.60 -5.55
N SER A 55 12.06 6.25 -4.56
CA SER A 55 12.53 4.87 -4.41
C SER A 55 11.40 3.89 -4.10
N LYS A 56 10.45 4.26 -3.22
CA LYS A 56 9.31 3.41 -2.85
C LYS A 56 8.37 3.19 -4.04
N ARG A 57 8.15 4.22 -4.86
CA ARG A 57 7.34 4.13 -6.08
C ARG A 57 8.00 3.29 -7.16
N ARG A 58 9.30 3.49 -7.42
CA ARG A 58 10.09 2.63 -8.32
C ARG A 58 10.04 1.16 -7.92
N LEU A 59 10.23 0.83 -6.63
CA LEU A 59 10.15 -0.55 -6.14
C LEU A 59 8.73 -1.15 -6.25
N THR A 60 7.70 -0.32 -6.10
CA THR A 60 6.29 -0.74 -6.26
C THR A 60 5.99 -1.11 -7.71
N TYR A 61 6.42 -0.29 -8.67
CA TYR A 61 6.27 -0.60 -10.09
C TYR A 61 7.16 -1.76 -10.54
N ALA A 62 8.38 -1.85 -10.05
CA ALA A 62 9.26 -2.99 -10.29
C ALA A 62 8.62 -4.30 -9.80
N ALA A 63 7.97 -4.30 -8.63
CA ALA A 63 7.23 -5.45 -8.13
C ALA A 63 6.07 -5.85 -9.06
N LYS A 64 5.31 -4.88 -9.57
CA LYS A 64 4.26 -5.10 -10.59
C LYS A 64 4.84 -5.73 -11.86
N GLU A 65 5.94 -5.19 -12.37
CA GLU A 65 6.55 -5.70 -13.59
C GLU A 65 7.15 -7.11 -13.42
N LEU A 66 7.71 -7.41 -12.24
CA LEU A 66 8.26 -8.73 -11.92
C LEU A 66 7.22 -9.86 -12.03
N ILE A 67 5.96 -9.60 -11.64
CA ILE A 67 4.91 -10.63 -11.64
C ILE A 67 4.09 -10.66 -12.93
N ASN A 68 4.09 -9.57 -13.70
CA ASN A 68 3.24 -9.42 -14.89
C ASN A 68 4.02 -9.62 -16.20
N THR A 69 5.35 -9.78 -16.15
CA THR A 69 6.19 -9.91 -17.34
C THR A 69 7.29 -10.96 -17.17
N ASP A 70 7.81 -11.44 -18.30
CA ASP A 70 8.96 -12.34 -18.33
C ASP A 70 10.31 -11.60 -18.29
N ASN A 71 10.31 -10.26 -18.16
CA ASN A 71 11.53 -9.46 -18.14
C ASN A 71 12.51 -9.93 -17.07
N SER A 72 13.81 -9.84 -17.37
CA SER A 72 14.84 -10.24 -16.43
C SER A 72 14.89 -9.25 -15.24
N ILE A 73 15.31 -9.73 -14.07
CA ILE A 73 15.41 -8.87 -12.88
C ILE A 73 16.39 -7.71 -13.11
N ILE A 74 17.45 -7.93 -13.90
CA ILE A 74 18.42 -6.87 -14.22
C ILE A 74 17.79 -5.81 -15.13
N ASP A 75 16.99 -6.20 -16.13
CA ASP A 75 16.32 -5.23 -17.01
C ASP A 75 15.32 -4.37 -16.24
N ILE A 76 14.56 -4.98 -15.32
CA ILE A 76 13.62 -4.28 -14.45
C ILE A 76 14.39 -3.33 -13.51
N ALA A 77 15.50 -3.78 -12.92
CA ALA A 77 16.33 -2.93 -12.07
C ALA A 77 16.84 -1.69 -12.82
N LEU A 78 17.38 -1.89 -14.03
CA LEU A 78 17.90 -0.80 -14.87
C LEU A 78 16.78 0.15 -15.31
N ARG A 79 15.63 -0.38 -15.73
CA ARG A 79 14.44 0.42 -16.10
C ARG A 79 14.00 1.35 -14.98
N TYR A 80 13.97 0.85 -13.74
CA TYR A 80 13.64 1.65 -12.57
C TYR A 80 14.87 2.31 -11.92
N GLN A 81 15.91 2.60 -12.72
CA GLN A 81 17.02 3.48 -12.38
C GLN A 81 17.87 2.98 -11.18
N TYR A 82 18.02 1.66 -11.06
CA TYR A 82 19.00 1.04 -10.18
C TYR A 82 20.24 0.65 -10.98
N ASN A 83 21.40 1.16 -10.57
CA ASN A 83 22.66 1.00 -11.30
C ASN A 83 23.23 -0.43 -11.27
N SER A 84 22.70 -1.32 -10.42
CA SER A 84 23.12 -2.72 -10.40
C SER A 84 22.06 -3.64 -9.79
N HIS A 85 22.15 -4.93 -10.14
CA HIS A 85 21.32 -6.00 -9.58
C HIS A 85 21.43 -6.08 -8.05
N GLU A 86 22.63 -5.91 -7.50
CA GLU A 86 22.87 -5.99 -6.05
C GLU A 86 22.17 -4.84 -5.30
N VAL A 87 22.30 -3.61 -5.81
CA VAL A 87 21.67 -2.44 -5.19
C VAL A 87 20.15 -2.57 -5.24
N PHE A 88 19.60 -3.00 -6.38
CA PHE A 88 18.18 -3.28 -6.53
C PHE A 88 17.72 -4.37 -5.56
N THR A 89 18.38 -5.53 -5.54
CA THR A 89 18.00 -6.65 -4.68
C THR A 89 18.02 -6.27 -3.21
N ARG A 90 19.02 -5.52 -2.76
CA ARG A 90 19.09 -5.02 -1.38
C ARG A 90 17.94 -4.06 -1.06
N ALA A 91 17.66 -3.10 -1.95
CA ALA A 91 16.58 -2.14 -1.76
C ALA A 91 15.20 -2.82 -1.79
N PHE A 92 14.99 -3.75 -2.73
CA PHE A 92 13.79 -4.54 -2.87
C PHE A 92 13.57 -5.42 -1.64
N THR A 93 14.59 -6.15 -1.19
CA THR A 93 14.49 -7.01 0.00
C THR A 93 14.25 -6.20 1.27
N LYS A 94 14.85 -5.01 1.41
CA LYS A 94 14.56 -4.11 2.55
C LYS A 94 13.08 -3.73 2.60
N VAL A 95 12.44 -3.56 1.44
CA VAL A 95 11.05 -3.14 1.32
C VAL A 95 10.07 -4.32 1.41
N TRP A 96 10.34 -5.39 0.69
CA TRP A 96 9.41 -6.52 0.50
C TRP A 96 9.69 -7.71 1.42
N GLY A 97 10.80 -7.69 2.17
CA GLY A 97 11.23 -8.77 3.06
C GLY A 97 11.78 -10.01 2.35
N ILE A 98 11.66 -10.10 1.03
CA ILE A 98 12.14 -11.21 0.20
C ILE A 98 12.87 -10.70 -1.04
N THR A 99 13.66 -11.58 -1.67
CA THR A 99 14.43 -11.24 -2.88
C THR A 99 13.50 -11.09 -4.10
N PRO A 100 13.90 -10.31 -5.13
CA PRO A 100 13.14 -10.18 -6.37
C PRO A 100 12.85 -11.52 -7.07
N GLN A 101 13.79 -12.46 -7.02
CA GLN A 101 13.63 -13.79 -7.61
C GLN A 101 12.52 -14.59 -6.92
N MET A 102 12.51 -14.60 -5.58
CA MET A 102 11.44 -15.23 -4.81
C MET A 102 10.11 -14.52 -5.04
N PHE A 103 10.14 -13.19 -5.16
CA PHE A 103 8.94 -12.40 -5.42
C PHE A 103 8.34 -12.74 -6.78
N LYS A 104 9.14 -12.83 -7.85
CA LYS A 104 8.69 -13.21 -9.20
C LYS A 104 8.03 -14.60 -9.24
N SER A 105 8.50 -15.54 -8.43
CA SER A 105 7.95 -16.91 -8.38
C SER A 105 6.61 -17.05 -7.65
N LYS A 106 6.17 -16.01 -6.92
CA LYS A 106 4.92 -16.02 -6.14
C LYS A 106 4.02 -14.91 -6.65
N ARG A 107 2.74 -15.18 -6.94
CA ARG A 107 1.79 -14.10 -7.20
C ARG A 107 1.47 -13.43 -5.86
N ARG A 108 2.11 -12.28 -5.62
CA ARG A 108 1.98 -11.53 -4.37
C ARG A 108 1.39 -10.16 -4.60
N PHE A 109 0.89 -9.57 -3.52
CA PHE A 109 0.58 -8.14 -3.45
C PHE A 109 1.75 -7.25 -3.91
N THR A 110 1.49 -6.31 -4.82
CA THR A 110 2.52 -5.38 -5.34
C THR A 110 2.29 -3.92 -4.95
N GLY A 111 1.14 -3.56 -4.37
CA GLY A 111 0.74 -2.18 -4.08
C GLY A 111 1.27 -1.60 -2.76
N LEU A 112 2.45 -1.99 -2.28
CA LEU A 112 2.92 -1.64 -0.93
C LEU A 112 3.02 -0.13 -0.70
N PHE A 113 3.53 0.64 -1.66
CA PHE A 113 3.56 2.09 -1.56
C PHE A 113 2.73 2.71 -2.67
N PRO A 114 1.41 2.83 -2.51
CA PRO A 114 0.53 3.37 -3.54
C PRO A 114 0.84 4.84 -3.81
N LYS A 115 0.45 5.30 -5.00
CA LYS A 115 0.57 6.71 -5.40
C LYS A 115 -0.16 7.56 -4.35
N ILE A 116 0.50 8.63 -3.90
CA ILE A 116 -0.15 9.61 -3.03
C ILE A 116 -1.07 10.47 -3.91
N GLU A 117 -2.38 10.44 -3.66
CA GLU A 117 -3.27 11.47 -4.17
C GLU A 117 -3.43 12.59 -3.14
N PHE A 118 -3.35 13.83 -3.62
CA PHE A 118 -3.43 15.04 -2.80
C PHE A 118 -4.53 15.95 -3.35
N LYS A 119 -5.63 16.13 -2.59
CA LYS A 119 -6.79 16.96 -2.99
C LYS A 119 -7.03 18.14 -2.03
N TYR A 120 -7.41 19.29 -2.59
CA TYR A 120 -7.70 20.51 -1.84
C TYR A 120 -9.21 20.69 -1.64
N ASN A 121 -9.66 20.72 -0.38
CA ASN A 121 -11.08 20.88 -0.02
C ASN A 121 -11.37 22.24 0.63
N GLY A 122 -11.13 23.34 -0.08
CA GLY A 122 -11.85 24.61 0.16
C GLY A 122 -11.55 25.39 1.44
N GLY A 123 -10.43 25.17 2.14
CA GLY A 123 -9.90 26.18 3.08
C GLY A 123 -10.13 25.97 4.58
N LYS A 124 -10.66 24.84 5.04
CA LYS A 124 -10.35 24.39 6.40
C LYS A 124 -9.05 23.60 6.35
N ILE A 125 -8.13 23.87 7.28
CA ILE A 125 -6.88 23.12 7.51
C ILE A 125 -7.23 21.72 8.07
N ASN A 126 -8.25 21.06 7.55
CA ASN A 126 -8.44 19.63 7.67
C ASN A 126 -7.60 19.04 6.54
N MET A 127 -6.31 18.95 6.85
CA MET A 127 -5.20 18.39 6.08
C MET A 127 -5.67 17.46 4.97
N ALA A 128 -5.25 17.76 3.74
CA ALA A 128 -5.48 16.94 2.55
C ALA A 128 -5.43 15.45 2.91
N LYS A 129 -6.60 14.79 2.91
CA LYS A 129 -6.66 13.35 3.12
C LYS A 129 -5.87 12.72 1.98
N ARG A 130 -4.84 11.95 2.31
CA ARG A 130 -4.24 11.03 1.33
C ARG A 130 -5.37 10.15 0.84
N LYS A 131 -5.70 10.27 -0.43
CA LYS A 131 -6.57 9.30 -1.07
C LYS A 131 -5.68 8.26 -1.72
N PHE A 132 -6.04 7.01 -1.53
CA PHE A 132 -5.42 5.88 -2.19
C PHE A 132 -6.22 5.62 -3.46
N ASP A 133 -5.52 5.45 -4.58
CA ASP A 133 -6.17 5.06 -5.81
C ASP A 133 -6.65 3.61 -5.68
N ILE A 134 -7.97 3.42 -5.71
CA ILE A 134 -8.63 2.12 -5.63
C ILE A 134 -9.23 1.69 -6.97
N SER A 135 -8.81 2.30 -8.08
CA SER A 135 -9.34 1.97 -9.42
C SER A 135 -9.04 0.52 -9.82
N GLU A 136 -7.82 0.05 -9.57
CA GLU A 136 -7.44 -1.36 -9.81
C GLU A 136 -8.28 -2.34 -8.98
N LEU A 137 -8.56 -2.00 -7.70
CA LEU A 137 -9.47 -2.77 -6.86
C LEU A 137 -10.88 -2.75 -7.45
N TYR A 138 -11.39 -1.59 -7.86
CA TYR A 138 -12.73 -1.46 -8.40
C TYR A 138 -12.93 -2.30 -9.68
N ASP A 139 -11.97 -2.25 -10.59
CA ASP A 139 -11.99 -3.01 -11.84
C ASP A 139 -11.93 -4.52 -11.57
N GLU A 140 -11.09 -4.95 -10.62
CA GLU A 140 -11.02 -6.35 -10.21
C GLU A 140 -12.34 -6.84 -9.62
N LEU A 141 -12.96 -6.05 -8.75
CA LEU A 141 -14.26 -6.38 -8.17
C LEU A 141 -15.36 -6.48 -9.24
N ARG A 142 -15.35 -5.60 -10.26
CA ARG A 142 -16.31 -5.63 -11.37
C ARG A 142 -16.24 -6.91 -12.20
N ASN A 143 -15.08 -7.55 -12.24
CA ASN A 143 -14.87 -8.80 -12.96
C ASN A 143 -15.26 -10.04 -12.14
N ARG A 144 -15.67 -9.88 -10.87
CA ARG A 144 -16.11 -10.97 -9.99
C ARG A 144 -17.63 -10.97 -9.83
N ASN A 145 -18.17 -12.13 -9.49
CA ASN A 145 -19.60 -12.30 -9.25
C ASN A 145 -19.84 -12.92 -7.87
N ASN A 146 -20.65 -12.25 -7.04
CA ASN A 146 -21.22 -12.81 -5.80
C ASN A 146 -20.19 -13.34 -4.77
N THR A 147 -18.99 -12.78 -4.72
CA THR A 147 -17.95 -13.17 -3.75
C THR A 147 -17.90 -12.21 -2.55
N TYR A 148 -17.27 -12.67 -1.47
CA TYR A 148 -16.93 -11.81 -0.33
C TYR A 148 -15.62 -11.07 -0.58
N VAL A 149 -15.46 -9.93 0.09
CA VAL A 149 -14.15 -9.32 0.33
C VAL A 149 -13.87 -9.33 1.83
N LEU A 150 -12.60 -9.49 2.20
CA LEU A 150 -12.13 -9.29 3.56
C LEU A 150 -11.45 -7.93 3.66
N CYS A 151 -11.81 -7.15 4.65
CA CYS A 151 -11.18 -5.87 4.96
C CYS A 151 -10.36 -6.00 6.22
N PHE A 152 -9.17 -5.39 6.23
CA PHE A 152 -8.24 -5.45 7.34
C PHE A 152 -7.78 -4.05 7.74
N ASP A 153 -7.50 -3.88 9.02
CA ASP A 153 -6.93 -2.66 9.61
C ASP A 153 -5.84 -3.04 10.61
N ILE A 154 -4.69 -2.36 10.59
CA ILE A 154 -3.62 -2.62 11.56
C ILE A 154 -3.99 -2.01 12.91
N ALA A 155 -4.13 -2.86 13.92
CA ALA A 155 -4.36 -2.41 15.28
C ALA A 155 -3.15 -1.61 15.80
N ASN A 156 -3.39 -0.38 16.25
CA ASN A 156 -2.41 0.48 16.92
C ASN A 156 -1.14 0.79 16.08
N LEU A 157 -1.28 1.05 14.77
CA LEU A 157 -0.13 1.43 13.93
C LEU A 157 0.52 2.76 14.37
N LEU A 158 -0.25 3.70 14.94
CA LEU A 158 0.26 5.01 15.37
C LEU A 158 1.39 4.88 16.41
N PRO A 159 1.22 4.17 17.55
CA PRO A 159 2.32 3.88 18.48
C PRO A 159 3.56 3.25 17.83
N ILE A 160 3.40 2.36 16.85
CA ILE A 160 4.53 1.75 16.14
C ILE A 160 5.29 2.80 15.32
N ASN A 161 4.56 3.72 14.67
CA ASN A 161 5.16 4.83 13.93
C ASN A 161 5.88 5.84 14.84
N GLU A 162 5.49 5.97 16.10
CA GLU A 162 6.19 6.79 17.10
C GLU A 162 7.55 6.21 17.50
N ILE A 163 7.71 4.88 17.47
CA ILE A 163 9.03 4.22 17.62
C ILE A 163 9.93 4.62 16.45
N SER A 164 9.43 4.42 15.23
CA SER A 164 10.06 4.85 13.99
C SER A 164 9.11 4.61 12.82
N ARG A 165 9.17 5.49 11.82
CA ARG A 165 8.45 5.28 10.56
C ARG A 165 8.88 3.98 9.84
N GLU A 166 10.15 3.61 9.96
CA GLU A 166 10.62 2.32 9.41
C GLU A 166 10.04 1.13 10.17
N ALA A 167 9.77 1.25 11.47
CA ALA A 167 9.10 0.20 12.24
C ALA A 167 7.63 0.05 11.80
N GLY A 168 6.93 1.16 11.55
CA GLY A 168 5.58 1.15 11.01
C GLY A 168 5.52 0.54 9.60
N ASP A 169 6.47 0.90 8.72
CA ASP A 169 6.58 0.28 7.40
C ASP A 169 6.80 -1.24 7.50
N LYS A 170 7.65 -1.70 8.43
CA LYS A 170 7.83 -3.14 8.69
C LYS A 170 6.56 -3.82 9.19
N ALA A 171 5.80 -3.16 10.07
CA ALA A 171 4.53 -3.70 10.57
C ALA A 171 3.52 -3.87 9.43
N ILE A 172 3.44 -2.88 8.53
CA ILE A 172 2.61 -2.95 7.31
C ILE A 172 3.04 -4.13 6.42
N VAL A 173 4.34 -4.25 6.14
CA VAL A 173 4.87 -5.34 5.29
C VAL A 173 4.57 -6.70 5.91
N GLU A 174 4.74 -6.84 7.23
CA GLU A 174 4.45 -8.09 7.92
C GLU A 174 2.96 -8.43 7.89
N CYS A 175 2.07 -7.47 8.12
CA CYS A 175 0.63 -7.69 8.00
C CYS A 175 0.24 -8.15 6.59
N LEU A 176 0.75 -7.48 5.57
CA LEU A 176 0.52 -7.86 4.17
C LEU A 176 1.05 -9.27 3.89
N ARG A 177 2.23 -9.61 4.39
CA ARG A 177 2.82 -10.95 4.27
C ARG A 177 1.93 -12.01 4.92
N ARG A 178 1.39 -11.75 6.11
CA ARG A 178 0.48 -12.67 6.81
C ARG A 178 -0.81 -12.90 6.05
N ILE A 179 -1.39 -11.83 5.48
CA ILE A 179 -2.59 -11.95 4.65
C ILE A 179 -2.27 -12.77 3.40
N ASP A 180 -1.23 -12.40 2.67
CA ASP A 180 -0.79 -13.03 1.42
C ASP A 180 -0.46 -14.52 1.58
N GLU A 181 0.29 -14.91 2.62
CA GLU A 181 0.66 -16.31 2.87
C GLU A 181 -0.52 -17.20 3.32
N ASN A 182 -1.63 -16.60 3.73
CA ASN A 182 -2.85 -17.31 4.12
C ASN A 182 -3.97 -17.15 3.07
N SER A 183 -3.65 -16.58 1.91
CA SER A 183 -4.54 -16.42 0.76
C SER A 183 -4.24 -17.46 -0.32
N SER A 184 -5.21 -17.80 -1.16
CA SER A 184 -4.97 -18.62 -2.37
C SER A 184 -4.51 -17.75 -3.53
N ASP A 185 -3.96 -18.38 -4.59
CA ASP A 185 -3.44 -17.69 -5.77
C ASP A 185 -4.49 -16.85 -6.54
N ASP A 186 -5.77 -17.17 -6.37
CA ASP A 186 -6.91 -16.46 -7.00
C ASP A 186 -7.45 -15.29 -6.15
N MET A 187 -6.89 -15.10 -4.94
CA MET A 187 -7.21 -13.98 -4.08
C MET A 187 -6.23 -12.83 -4.28
N LEU A 188 -6.75 -11.61 -4.36
CA LEU A 188 -5.94 -10.43 -4.65
C LEU A 188 -6.02 -9.43 -3.51
N LEU A 189 -4.87 -9.09 -2.95
CA LEU A 189 -4.74 -8.13 -1.86
C LEU A 189 -4.55 -6.73 -2.44
N PHE A 190 -5.18 -5.74 -1.82
CA PHE A 190 -5.10 -4.33 -2.18
C PHE A 190 -4.90 -3.49 -0.91
N ARG A 191 -4.10 -2.43 -1.00
CA ARG A 191 -3.99 -1.43 0.06
C ARG A 191 -4.86 -0.23 -0.28
N ILE A 192 -5.88 0.02 0.53
CA ILE A 192 -6.85 1.08 0.32
C ILE A 192 -6.64 2.28 1.26
N GLY A 193 -5.75 2.15 2.24
CA GLY A 193 -5.46 3.18 3.22
C GLY A 193 -4.05 3.10 3.82
N GLY A 194 -3.82 3.91 4.86
CA GLY A 194 -2.54 3.95 5.58
C GLY A 194 -2.24 2.63 6.31
N ASP A 195 -3.26 2.04 6.91
CA ASP A 195 -3.27 0.80 7.66
C ASP A 195 -4.38 -0.16 7.18
N GLU A 196 -5.09 0.22 6.12
CA GLU A 196 -6.28 -0.47 5.64
C GLU A 196 -6.01 -1.26 4.36
N PHE A 197 -6.44 -2.53 4.36
CA PHE A 197 -6.25 -3.47 3.25
C PHE A 197 -7.56 -4.19 2.90
N VAL A 198 -7.66 -4.64 1.65
CA VAL A 198 -8.78 -5.42 1.14
C VAL A 198 -8.23 -6.65 0.43
N LEU A 199 -8.63 -7.83 0.88
CA LEU A 199 -8.44 -9.08 0.15
C LEU A 199 -9.71 -9.38 -0.63
N VAL A 200 -9.61 -9.30 -1.95
CA VAL A 200 -10.64 -9.76 -2.86
C VAL A 200 -10.59 -11.28 -2.92
N THR A 201 -11.67 -11.93 -2.52
CA THR A 201 -11.76 -13.40 -2.51
C THR A 201 -12.51 -13.93 -3.72
N ASP A 202 -12.39 -15.23 -3.96
CA ASP A 202 -13.19 -16.02 -4.90
C ASP A 202 -14.31 -16.80 -4.18
N LEU A 203 -14.55 -16.49 -2.90
CA LEU A 203 -15.42 -17.28 -2.03
C LEU A 203 -16.83 -16.69 -1.95
N GLU A 204 -17.83 -17.53 -2.22
CA GLU A 204 -19.25 -17.19 -2.05
C GLU A 204 -19.83 -17.64 -0.69
N ASP A 205 -19.11 -18.51 0.00
CA ASP A 205 -19.52 -19.16 1.26
C ASP A 205 -18.87 -18.45 2.45
N ILE A 206 -19.71 -17.88 3.32
CA ILE A 206 -19.29 -17.12 4.50
C ILE A 206 -18.43 -17.94 5.46
N ASP A 207 -18.64 -19.25 5.59
CA ASP A 207 -17.86 -20.08 6.52
C ASP A 207 -16.44 -20.32 5.99
N LYS A 208 -16.28 -20.42 4.67
CA LYS A 208 -14.94 -20.47 4.04
C LYS A 208 -14.22 -19.14 4.24
N VAL A 209 -14.92 -18.02 4.06
CA VAL A 209 -14.36 -16.68 4.26
C VAL A 209 -13.93 -16.48 5.72
N LYS A 210 -14.76 -16.88 6.69
CA LYS A 210 -14.43 -16.87 8.12
C LYS A 210 -13.20 -17.72 8.44
N LYS A 211 -13.03 -18.88 7.79
CA LYS A 211 -11.83 -19.71 7.96
C LYS A 211 -10.57 -19.01 7.48
N VAL A 212 -10.61 -18.34 6.33
CA VAL A 212 -9.47 -17.54 5.82
C VAL A 212 -9.14 -16.40 6.78
N ALA A 213 -10.14 -15.61 7.16
CA ALA A 213 -9.96 -14.51 8.10
C ALA A 213 -9.41 -15.00 9.45
N LYS A 214 -9.91 -16.14 9.96
CA LYS A 214 -9.44 -16.73 11.21
C LYS A 214 -7.98 -17.16 11.15
N LYS A 215 -7.54 -17.81 10.07
CA LYS A 215 -6.11 -18.16 9.89
C LYS A 215 -5.19 -16.94 9.98
N ILE A 216 -5.63 -15.81 9.43
CA ILE A 216 -4.87 -14.55 9.46
C ILE A 216 -4.90 -13.95 10.87
N ILE A 217 -6.07 -13.86 11.50
CA ILE A 217 -6.25 -13.26 12.83
C ILE A 217 -5.58 -14.08 13.94
N ASP A 218 -5.51 -15.40 13.79
CA ASP A 218 -4.82 -16.28 14.75
C ASP A 218 -3.30 -16.00 14.82
N LEU A 219 -2.73 -15.22 13.89
CA LEU A 219 -1.34 -14.74 13.91
C LEU A 219 -1.16 -13.43 14.69
N ASN A 220 -2.23 -12.83 15.21
CA ASN A 220 -2.15 -11.57 15.96
C ASN A 220 -1.26 -11.72 17.21
N GLY A 221 -0.51 -10.67 17.51
CA GLY A 221 0.42 -10.63 18.63
C GLY A 221 1.80 -11.22 18.32
N HIS A 222 1.97 -11.99 17.24
CA HIS A 222 3.30 -12.37 16.78
C HIS A 222 4.10 -11.11 16.43
N PRO A 223 5.34 -10.96 16.93
CA PRO A 223 6.07 -9.71 16.79
C PRO A 223 6.82 -9.59 15.46
N ILE A 224 7.08 -8.35 15.05
CA ILE A 224 8.19 -8.02 14.16
C ILE A 224 9.41 -7.64 14.98
N THR A 225 10.61 -7.87 14.42
CA THR A 225 11.85 -7.38 15.04
C THR A 225 12.33 -6.08 14.37
N TYR A 226 12.53 -5.05 15.18
CA TYR A 226 13.09 -3.77 14.74
C TYR A 226 14.14 -3.29 15.74
N ASN A 227 15.40 -3.16 15.29
CA ASN A 227 16.55 -2.76 16.11
C ASN A 227 16.72 -3.56 17.41
N GLY A 228 16.44 -4.86 17.37
CA GLY A 228 16.51 -5.75 18.54
C GLY A 228 15.28 -5.72 19.45
N THR A 229 14.31 -4.84 19.19
CA THR A 229 13.03 -4.79 19.89
C THR A 229 11.98 -5.62 19.17
N GLU A 230 11.25 -6.43 19.92
CA GLU A 230 10.07 -7.14 19.43
C GLU A 230 8.83 -6.24 19.57
N ILE A 231 8.15 -6.01 18.45
CA ILE A 231 6.96 -5.17 18.39
C ILE A 231 5.78 -6.06 17.98
N PRO A 232 4.81 -6.35 18.86
CA PRO A 232 3.66 -7.15 18.51
C PRO A 232 2.82 -6.43 17.46
N VAL A 233 2.38 -7.16 16.44
CA VAL A 233 1.51 -6.62 15.37
C VAL A 233 0.23 -7.43 15.31
N SER A 234 -0.90 -6.74 15.18
CA SER A 234 -2.23 -7.33 15.11
C SER A 234 -3.07 -6.65 14.04
N LEU A 235 -3.99 -7.40 13.45
CA LEU A 235 -4.99 -6.95 12.49
C LEU A 235 -6.39 -7.02 13.12
N HIS A 236 -7.25 -6.09 12.77
CA HIS A 236 -8.70 -6.30 12.79
C HIS A 236 -9.13 -6.83 11.43
N ALA A 237 -10.15 -7.70 11.41
CA ALA A 237 -10.69 -8.25 10.16
C ALA A 237 -12.21 -8.13 10.14
N GLY A 238 -12.70 -7.62 9.03
CA GLY A 238 -14.11 -7.61 8.66
C GLY A 238 -14.31 -8.23 7.29
N GLY A 239 -15.55 -8.47 6.92
CA GLY A 239 -15.90 -8.95 5.60
C GLY A 239 -17.26 -8.45 5.17
N LEU A 240 -17.44 -8.33 3.87
CA LEU A 240 -18.73 -7.98 3.30
C LEU A 240 -18.93 -8.68 1.97
N LYS A 241 -20.16 -9.09 1.71
CA LYS A 241 -20.58 -9.49 0.36
C LYS A 241 -21.01 -8.27 -0.43
N LEU A 242 -20.45 -8.09 -1.62
CA LEU A 242 -20.76 -6.95 -2.48
C LEU A 242 -21.43 -7.42 -3.77
N ASP A 243 -22.51 -6.74 -4.15
CA ASP A 243 -23.07 -6.84 -5.50
C ASP A 243 -22.25 -5.95 -6.43
N TYR A 244 -21.20 -6.52 -7.02
CA TYR A 244 -20.27 -5.78 -7.85
C TYR A 244 -20.90 -5.22 -9.14
N GLN A 245 -21.96 -5.84 -9.66
CA GLN A 245 -22.62 -5.41 -10.90
C GLN A 245 -23.38 -4.09 -10.73
N ASN A 246 -23.85 -3.80 -9.51
CA ASN A 246 -24.58 -2.57 -9.21
C ASN A 246 -23.76 -1.55 -8.39
N LEU A 247 -22.50 -1.87 -8.04
CA LEU A 247 -21.67 -1.02 -7.19
C LEU A 247 -21.07 0.18 -7.95
N ARG A 248 -21.41 1.41 -7.56
CA ARG A 248 -20.76 2.60 -8.12
C ARG A 248 -19.39 2.82 -7.48
N TYR A 249 -18.43 3.33 -8.25
CA TYR A 249 -17.07 3.62 -7.75
C TYR A 249 -17.07 4.50 -6.49
N SER A 250 -17.95 5.51 -6.45
CA SER A 250 -18.08 6.42 -5.30
C SER A 250 -18.60 5.75 -4.02
N GLU A 251 -19.22 4.57 -4.12
CA GLU A 251 -19.80 3.83 -3.00
C GLU A 251 -18.86 2.76 -2.45
N LEU A 252 -17.85 2.34 -3.22
CA LEU A 252 -16.93 1.27 -2.84
C LEU A 252 -16.15 1.65 -1.57
N PHE A 253 -15.42 2.77 -1.60
CA PHE A 253 -14.58 3.16 -0.45
C PHE A 253 -15.38 3.35 0.85
N PRO A 254 -16.52 4.06 0.86
CA PRO A 254 -17.35 4.15 2.07
C PRO A 254 -17.78 2.79 2.63
N LYS A 255 -18.21 1.84 1.78
CA LYS A 255 -18.62 0.50 2.23
C LYS A 255 -17.46 -0.28 2.86
N LEU A 256 -16.27 -0.20 2.26
CA LEU A 256 -15.06 -0.85 2.78
C LEU A 256 -14.65 -0.23 4.13
N SER A 257 -14.61 1.10 4.20
CA SER A 257 -14.29 1.86 5.42
C SER A 257 -15.27 1.58 6.55
N ASP A 258 -16.57 1.60 6.28
CA ASP A 258 -17.61 1.30 7.28
C ASP A 258 -17.49 -0.12 7.82
N THR A 259 -17.05 -1.07 6.99
CA THR A 259 -16.81 -2.45 7.42
C THR A 259 -15.61 -2.53 8.34
N ILE A 260 -14.51 -1.84 8.00
CA ILE A 260 -13.32 -1.74 8.85
C ILE A 260 -13.66 -1.11 10.19
N ASP A 261 -14.38 0.02 10.20
CA ASP A 261 -14.68 0.74 11.43
C ASP A 261 -15.52 -0.09 12.41
N LYS A 262 -16.39 -0.97 11.91
CA LYS A 262 -17.17 -1.90 12.74
C LYS A 262 -16.31 -2.96 13.43
N THR A 263 -15.13 -3.26 12.91
CA THR A 263 -14.20 -4.23 13.52
C THR A 263 -13.42 -3.64 14.68
N LYS A 264 -13.27 -2.31 14.73
CA LYS A 264 -12.51 -1.62 15.77
C LYS A 264 -13.19 -1.82 17.13
N GLY A 265 -12.47 -2.41 18.08
CA GLY A 265 -12.98 -2.72 19.42
C GLY A 265 -13.74 -4.04 19.55
N GLN A 266 -13.88 -4.81 18.46
CA GLN A 266 -14.42 -6.17 18.51
C GLN A 266 -13.26 -7.18 18.54
N LYS A 267 -13.40 -8.24 19.35
CA LYS A 267 -12.46 -9.38 19.35
C LYS A 267 -12.77 -10.39 18.25
N GLU A 268 -13.97 -10.35 17.69
CA GLU A 268 -14.46 -11.32 16.70
C GLU A 268 -14.46 -10.74 15.29
N ILE A 269 -14.39 -11.62 14.29
CA ILE A 269 -14.41 -11.27 12.88
C ILE A 269 -15.83 -10.86 12.48
N PHE A 270 -16.00 -9.63 12.01
CA PHE A 270 -17.30 -9.10 11.59
C PHE A 270 -17.53 -9.35 10.10
N ILE A 271 -18.43 -10.26 9.71
CA ILE A 271 -18.76 -10.50 8.28
C ILE A 271 -20.25 -10.32 8.04
N VAL A 272 -20.60 -9.48 7.06
CA VAL A 272 -21.99 -9.17 6.65
C VAL A 272 -22.30 -9.50 5.19
#